data_AF-A0A1D1Z268-F1
#
_entry.id   AF-A0A1D1Z268-F1
#
_cell.length_a   1.000
_cell.length_b   1.000
_cell.length_c   1.000
_cell.angle_alpha   90.00
_cell.angle_beta   90.00
_cell.angle_gamma   90.00
#
_symmetry.space_group_name_H-M   'P 1'
#
loop_
_entity.id
_entity.type
_entity.pdbx_description
1 polymer ?
#
loop_
_entity_poly.entity_id
_entity_poly.type
_entity_poly.pdbx_seq_one_letter_code
_entity_poly.pdbx_strand_id
1 'polypeptide(L)'
;MRGKLDFAILALFLLGFADARFVVEKNSLKVTSPDSLKDVFECAIGNFGVPQYGGTMVGVVLYPKSNRKACKDFEEFDISFKAKPGGFPTFLLVDRGDCYFTAKAWNAQKAGAAAILVADDRIEPLIT
;
A
#
# COMPACT_ATOMS: atom_id res chain seq x y z
N MET A 1 14.32 -35.53 48.84
CA MET A 1 14.58 -35.38 47.39
C MET A 1 13.34 -34.99 46.57
N ARG A 2 12.12 -35.31 47.04
CA ARG A 2 10.84 -35.05 46.33
C ARG A 2 10.47 -33.57 46.16
N GLY A 3 10.59 -32.76 47.22
CA GLY A 3 10.25 -31.32 47.14
C GLY A 3 11.17 -30.45 46.27
N LYS A 4 12.38 -30.92 45.94
CA LYS A 4 13.27 -30.23 44.98
C LYS A 4 12.83 -30.46 43.53
N LEU A 5 12.24 -31.63 43.26
CA LEU A 5 11.70 -31.99 41.95
C LEU A 5 10.39 -31.24 41.69
N ASP A 6 9.52 -31.14 42.70
CA ASP A 6 8.25 -30.41 42.59
C ASP A 6 8.48 -28.90 42.38
N PHE A 7 9.47 -28.30 43.06
CA PHE A 7 9.87 -26.91 42.83
C PHE A 7 10.44 -26.68 41.43
N ALA A 8 11.21 -27.65 40.91
CA ALA A 8 11.76 -27.56 39.57
C ALA A 8 10.66 -27.67 38.48
N ILE A 9 9.67 -28.53 38.68
CA ILE A 9 8.52 -28.67 37.77
C ILE A 9 7.66 -27.41 37.79
N LEU A 10 7.44 -26.81 38.96
CA LEU A 10 6.68 -25.55 39.09
C LEU A 10 7.43 -24.37 38.42
N ALA A 11 8.75 -24.30 38.57
CA ALA A 11 9.56 -23.28 37.90
C ALA A 11 9.53 -23.43 36.37
N LEU A 12 9.53 -24.67 35.86
CA LEU A 12 9.46 -24.96 34.42
C LEU A 12 8.10 -24.58 33.82
N PHE A 13 7.00 -24.71 34.57
CA PHE A 13 5.66 -24.27 34.13
C PHE A 13 5.47 -22.75 34.16
N LEU A 14 6.23 -22.02 34.98
CA LEU A 14 6.22 -20.55 35.05
C LEU A 14 7.08 -19.90 33.95
N LEU A 15 7.99 -20.66 33.32
CA LEU A 15 8.62 -20.32 32.05
C LEU A 15 7.62 -20.54 30.90
N GLY A 16 6.56 -19.72 30.90
CA GLY A 16 5.56 -19.73 29.84
C GLY A 16 6.21 -19.52 28.47
N PHE A 17 5.71 -20.26 27.47
CA PHE A 17 6.03 -20.05 26.07
C PHE A 17 5.63 -18.62 25.67
N ALA A 18 6.58 -17.70 25.64
CA ALA A 18 6.39 -16.41 24.99
C ALA A 18 6.38 -16.65 23.48
N ASP A 19 5.18 -16.73 22.89
CA ASP A 19 4.98 -16.79 21.44
C ASP A 19 5.32 -15.40 20.87
N ALA A 20 6.62 -15.15 20.66
CA ALA A 20 7.12 -13.95 19.98
C ALA A 20 6.76 -14.05 18.50
N ARG A 21 5.55 -13.64 18.15
CA ARG A 21 5.11 -13.55 16.76
C ARG A 21 5.77 -12.34 16.11
N PHE A 22 6.77 -12.59 15.26
CA PHE A 22 7.33 -11.58 14.37
C PHE A 22 6.32 -11.31 13.26
N VAL A 23 5.47 -10.29 13.47
CA VAL A 23 4.54 -9.83 12.44
C VAL A 23 5.33 -8.96 11.47
N VAL A 24 5.72 -9.54 10.34
CA VAL A 24 6.18 -8.76 9.20
C VAL A 24 4.95 -8.06 8.64
N GLU A 25 4.79 -6.77 8.96
CA GLU A 25 3.86 -5.93 8.19
C GLU A 25 4.41 -5.85 6.76
N LYS A 26 3.87 -6.69 5.89
CA LYS A 26 3.97 -6.45 4.46
C LYS A 26 3.33 -5.09 4.20
N ASN A 27 3.97 -4.28 3.35
CA ASN A 27 3.41 -3.01 2.90
C ASN A 27 1.96 -3.25 2.43
N SER A 28 1.01 -2.64 3.14
CA SER A 28 -0.40 -3.01 3.03
C SER A 28 -1.25 -1.86 2.52
N LEU A 29 -2.05 -2.13 1.50
CA LEU A 29 -3.05 -1.24 0.97
C LEU A 29 -4.42 -1.68 1.49
N LYS A 30 -5.08 -0.84 2.28
CA LYS A 30 -6.40 -1.16 2.84
C LYS A 30 -7.52 -0.47 2.06
N VAL A 31 -8.44 -1.25 1.50
CA VAL A 31 -9.68 -0.74 0.90
C VAL A 31 -10.73 -0.65 2.01
N THR A 32 -11.27 0.54 2.22
CA THR A 32 -12.26 0.80 3.29
C THR A 32 -13.72 0.75 2.82
N SER A 33 -13.96 0.96 1.52
CA SER A 33 -15.28 1.02 0.88
C SER A 33 -15.15 0.79 -0.63
N PRO A 34 -16.16 0.20 -1.30
CA PRO A 34 -17.41 -0.39 -0.77
C PRO A 34 -17.17 -1.71 -0.03
N ASP A 35 -18.14 -2.17 0.77
CA ASP A 35 -18.02 -3.40 1.58
C ASP A 35 -17.70 -4.66 0.75
N SER A 36 -18.08 -4.67 -0.53
CA SER A 36 -17.79 -5.79 -1.45
C SER A 36 -16.31 -5.95 -1.81
N LEU A 37 -15.50 -4.89 -1.65
CA LEU A 37 -14.06 -4.87 -1.97
C LEU A 37 -13.20 -4.56 -0.74
N LYS A 38 -13.84 -4.47 0.43
CA LYS A 38 -13.20 -4.07 1.68
C LYS A 38 -12.29 -5.19 2.17
N ASP A 39 -11.00 -5.00 2.00
CA ASP A 39 -9.98 -5.92 2.48
C ASP A 39 -8.61 -5.22 2.61
N VAL A 40 -7.63 -5.95 3.12
CA VAL A 40 -6.22 -5.57 3.15
C VAL A 40 -5.48 -6.33 2.04
N PHE A 41 -4.91 -5.58 1.10
CA PHE A 41 -4.18 -6.10 -0.04
C PHE A 41 -2.68 -5.91 0.14
N GLU A 42 -1.90 -6.87 -0.35
CA GLU A 42 -0.45 -6.73 -0.42
C GLU A 42 -0.08 -5.79 -1.57
N CYS A 43 0.84 -4.85 -1.32
CA CYS A 43 1.33 -3.94 -2.34
C CYS A 43 2.85 -3.71 -2.24
N ALA A 44 3.46 -3.38 -3.37
CA ALA A 44 4.83 -2.90 -3.42
C ALA A 44 4.83 -1.36 -3.38
N ILE A 45 5.37 -0.78 -2.32
CA ILE A 45 5.50 0.68 -2.18
C ILE A 45 6.87 1.09 -2.71
N GLY A 46 6.90 2.05 -3.63
CA GLY A 46 8.15 2.61 -4.14
C GLY A 46 8.95 3.28 -3.02
N ASN A 47 10.27 3.18 -3.07
CA ASN A 47 11.20 3.83 -2.14
C ASN A 47 11.33 5.36 -2.34
N PHE A 48 10.36 5.99 -3.01
CA PHE A 48 10.32 7.41 -3.33
C PHE A 48 8.90 7.95 -3.12
N GLY A 49 8.78 9.28 -2.95
CA GLY A 49 7.47 9.94 -2.78
C GLY A 49 6.83 9.80 -1.39
N VAL A 50 7.50 9.11 -0.44
CA VAL A 50 7.06 8.95 0.95
C VAL A 50 8.02 9.62 1.94
N PRO A 51 7.53 10.22 3.03
CA PRO A 51 8.37 10.79 4.07
C PRO A 51 9.09 9.71 4.90
N GLN A 52 10.26 10.04 5.45
CA GLN A 52 11.11 9.11 6.22
C GLN A 52 10.59 8.78 7.64
N TYR A 53 9.58 9.51 8.11
CA TYR A 53 9.02 9.37 9.47
C TYR A 53 7.74 8.52 9.51
N GLY A 54 7.36 7.88 8.40
CA GLY A 54 6.15 7.09 8.29
C GLY A 54 4.87 7.92 8.21
N GLY A 55 3.74 7.25 8.02
CA GLY A 55 2.41 7.88 7.97
C GLY A 55 1.40 7.06 7.18
N THR A 56 0.14 7.49 7.24
CA THR A 56 -0.96 6.90 6.47
C THR A 56 -1.65 7.99 5.66
N MET A 57 -1.92 7.69 4.40
CA MET A 57 -2.72 8.57 3.53
C MET A 57 -4.04 7.88 3.22
N VAL A 58 -5.16 8.60 3.38
CA VAL A 58 -6.50 8.12 3.03
C VAL A 58 -7.01 8.95 1.87
N GLY A 59 -7.47 8.29 0.81
CA GLY A 59 -7.92 8.94 -0.42
C GLY A 59 -8.99 8.15 -1.14
N VAL A 60 -9.44 8.71 -2.27
CA VAL A 60 -10.39 8.06 -3.17
C VAL A 60 -9.68 7.58 -4.42
N VAL A 61 -10.00 6.37 -4.87
CA VAL A 61 -9.41 5.80 -6.08
C VAL A 61 -10.15 6.28 -7.31
N LEU A 62 -9.41 6.74 -8.32
CA LEU A 62 -9.95 7.16 -9.61
C LEU A 62 -9.21 6.46 -10.74
N TYR A 63 -9.97 5.85 -11.65
CA TYR A 63 -9.44 5.24 -12.87
C TYR A 63 -9.69 6.17 -14.07
N PRO A 64 -8.65 6.61 -14.80
CA PRO A 64 -8.81 7.62 -15.84
C PRO A 64 -9.43 7.03 -17.10
N LYS A 65 -10.28 7.82 -17.78
CA LYS A 65 -10.96 7.38 -19.02
C LYS A 65 -9.97 7.20 -20.19
N SER A 66 -9.01 8.11 -20.28
CA SER A 66 -7.95 8.16 -21.29
C SER A 66 -6.58 8.12 -20.61
N ASN A 67 -5.52 7.77 -21.36
CA ASN A 67 -4.15 7.67 -20.82
C ASN A 67 -4.07 6.73 -19.59
N ARG A 68 -4.72 5.57 -19.67
CA ARG A 68 -4.79 4.58 -18.58
C ARG A 68 -3.45 4.03 -18.12
N LYS A 69 -2.43 4.11 -18.98
CA LYS A 69 -1.05 3.74 -18.64
C LYS A 69 -0.21 4.91 -18.13
N ALA A 70 -0.74 6.14 -18.06
CA ALA A 70 -0.06 7.34 -17.58
C ALA A 70 1.32 7.62 -18.21
N CYS A 71 1.53 7.20 -19.46
CA CYS A 71 2.83 7.38 -20.15
C CYS A 71 2.94 8.71 -20.89
N LYS A 72 1.81 9.42 -21.03
CA LYS A 72 1.75 10.79 -21.58
C LYS A 72 1.32 11.76 -20.50
N ASP A 73 1.46 13.05 -20.79
CA ASP A 73 0.91 14.08 -19.92
C ASP A 73 -0.63 14.00 -19.91
N PHE A 74 -1.25 14.20 -18.76
CA PHE A 74 -2.71 14.26 -18.65
C PHE A 74 -3.27 15.62 -19.09
N GLU A 75 -2.43 16.66 -19.14
CA GLU A 75 -2.80 17.96 -19.72
C GLU A 75 -3.20 17.83 -21.20
N GLU A 76 -2.59 16.92 -21.96
CA GLU A 76 -2.95 16.63 -23.37
C GLU A 76 -4.39 16.09 -23.53
N PHE A 77 -5.01 15.62 -22.45
CA PHE A 77 -6.35 15.03 -22.44
C PHE A 77 -7.37 15.89 -21.68
N ASP A 78 -6.98 17.10 -21.24
CA ASP A 78 -7.78 17.97 -20.37
C ASP A 78 -8.26 17.28 -19.07
N ILE A 79 -7.42 16.38 -18.51
CA ILE A 79 -7.73 15.63 -17.28
C ILE A 79 -6.91 16.18 -16.10
N SER A 80 -7.59 16.45 -14.99
CA SER A 80 -6.98 16.85 -13.72
C SER A 80 -7.51 15.99 -12.57
N PHE A 81 -6.60 15.57 -11.68
CA PHE A 81 -6.90 14.77 -10.49
C PHE A 81 -6.78 15.57 -9.20
N LYS A 82 -6.61 16.90 -9.31
CA LYS A 82 -6.57 17.80 -8.15
C LYS A 82 -7.86 17.65 -7.34
N ALA A 83 -7.71 17.25 -6.08
CA ALA A 83 -8.83 17.18 -5.15
C ALA A 83 -9.38 18.60 -4.90
N LYS A 84 -10.70 18.69 -4.73
CA LYS A 84 -11.34 19.93 -4.29
C LYS A 84 -10.92 20.25 -2.85
N PRO A 85 -10.78 21.53 -2.47
CA PRO A 85 -10.53 21.89 -1.08
C PRO A 85 -11.54 21.24 -0.13
N GLY A 86 -11.06 20.58 0.92
CA GLY A 86 -11.89 19.83 1.88
C GLY A 86 -12.34 18.44 1.42
N GLY A 87 -12.00 18.02 0.20
CA GLY A 87 -12.24 16.67 -0.29
C GLY A 87 -11.10 15.70 0.03
N PHE A 88 -11.37 14.41 -0.16
CA PHE A 88 -10.31 13.39 -0.08
C PHE A 88 -9.29 13.55 -1.22
N PRO A 89 -8.00 13.31 -0.97
CA PRO A 89 -6.99 13.27 -2.02
C PRO A 89 -7.29 12.15 -3.02
N THR A 90 -6.93 12.36 -4.28
CA THR A 90 -7.15 11.40 -5.36
C THR A 90 -5.97 10.43 -5.47
N PHE A 91 -6.26 9.14 -5.43
CA PHE A 91 -5.33 8.05 -5.75
C PHE A 91 -5.61 7.60 -7.19
N LEU A 92 -4.64 7.77 -8.08
CA LEU A 92 -4.80 7.43 -9.48
C LEU A 92 -4.49 5.95 -9.72
N LEU A 93 -5.47 5.18 -10.19
CA LEU A 93 -5.27 3.79 -10.62
C LEU A 93 -4.89 3.77 -12.10
N VAL A 94 -3.77 3.13 -12.43
CA VAL A 94 -3.25 3.05 -13.81
C VAL A 94 -2.80 1.62 -14.13
N ASP A 95 -2.76 1.30 -15.42
CA ASP A 95 -2.35 -0.01 -15.91
C ASP A 95 -0.82 -0.06 -16.12
N ARG A 96 -0.24 -1.25 -15.89
CA ARG A 96 1.15 -1.56 -16.23
C ARG A 96 1.40 -1.45 -17.74
N GLY A 97 2.66 -1.15 -18.10
CA GLY A 97 3.16 -1.19 -19.49
C GLY A 97 3.58 0.16 -20.07
N ASP A 98 4.15 0.11 -21.28
CA ASP A 98 4.61 1.21 -22.16
C ASP A 98 5.74 2.12 -21.64
N CYS A 99 5.82 2.38 -20.34
CA CYS A 99 6.82 3.26 -19.73
C CYS A 99 7.16 2.87 -18.29
N TYR A 100 8.25 3.43 -17.75
CA TYR A 100 8.72 3.18 -16.39
C TYR A 100 7.77 3.71 -15.31
N PHE A 101 7.76 3.07 -14.13
CA PHE A 101 6.92 3.46 -13.00
C PHE A 101 7.15 4.90 -12.52
N THR A 102 8.39 5.38 -12.56
CA THR A 102 8.75 6.76 -12.21
C THR A 102 8.14 7.76 -13.18
N ALA A 103 8.09 7.44 -14.48
CA ALA A 103 7.44 8.27 -15.49
C ALA A 103 5.92 8.36 -15.24
N LYS A 104 5.28 7.23 -14.92
CA LYS A 104 3.86 7.20 -14.54
C LYS A 104 3.59 8.06 -13.31
N ALA A 105 4.41 7.90 -12.26
CA ALA A 105 4.30 8.66 -11.03
C ALA A 105 4.47 10.17 -11.28
N TRP A 106 5.45 10.56 -12.10
CA TRP A 106 5.68 11.95 -12.47
C TRP A 106 4.48 12.56 -13.21
N ASN A 107 3.95 11.87 -14.22
CA ASN A 107 2.80 12.34 -14.98
C ASN A 107 1.53 12.44 -14.12
N ALA A 108 1.30 11.46 -13.24
CA ALA A 108 0.20 11.49 -12.29
C ALA A 108 0.31 12.65 -11.29
N GLN A 109 1.52 12.90 -10.78
CA GLN A 109 1.80 14.00 -9.86
C GLN A 109 1.57 15.36 -10.52
N LYS A 110 2.03 15.56 -11.76
CA LYS A 110 1.75 16.78 -12.54
C LYS A 110 0.26 17.03 -12.68
N ALA A 111 -0.52 15.98 -12.93
CA ALA A 111 -1.96 16.02 -13.03
C ALA A 111 -2.68 16.25 -11.68
N GLY A 112 -1.95 16.31 -10.57
CA GLY A 112 -2.46 16.62 -9.23
C GLY A 112 -2.99 15.42 -8.45
N ALA A 113 -2.62 14.20 -8.83
CA ALA A 113 -2.87 13.03 -8.01
C ALA A 113 -1.97 13.06 -6.76
N ALA A 114 -2.51 12.58 -5.63
CA ALA A 114 -1.77 12.50 -4.36
C ALA A 114 -0.99 11.20 -4.21
N ALA A 115 -1.48 10.12 -4.83
CA ALA A 115 -0.80 8.83 -4.91
C ALA A 115 -1.14 8.16 -6.24
N ILE A 116 -0.34 7.17 -6.62
CA ILE A 116 -0.55 6.34 -7.82
C ILE A 116 -0.54 4.87 -7.43
N LEU A 117 -1.51 4.12 -7.96
CA LEU A 117 -1.61 2.67 -7.86
C LEU A 117 -1.42 2.10 -9.26
N VAL A 118 -0.37 1.29 -9.47
CA VAL A 118 -0.12 0.64 -10.76
C VAL A 118 -0.63 -0.80 -10.66
N ALA A 119 -1.71 -1.11 -11.38
CA ALA A 119 -2.26 -2.44 -11.48
C ALA A 119 -1.39 -3.29 -12.41
N ASP A 120 -0.95 -4.44 -11.90
CA ASP A 120 -0.23 -5.42 -12.69
C ASP A 120 -1.17 -6.13 -13.68
N ASP A 121 -0.64 -6.52 -14.84
CA ASP A 121 -1.33 -7.30 -15.87
C ASP A 121 -0.94 -8.79 -15.83
N ARG A 122 -0.06 -9.19 -14.91
CA ARG A 122 0.46 -10.55 -14.77
C ARG A 122 0.37 -11.05 -13.33
N ILE A 123 0.25 -12.36 -13.18
CA ILE A 123 0.35 -13.02 -11.87
C ILE A 123 1.83 -13.29 -11.62
N GLU A 124 2.49 -12.36 -10.92
CA GLU A 124 3.88 -12.47 -10.50
C GLU A 124 4.06 -12.05 -9.03
N PRO A 125 5.15 -12.47 -8.37
CA PRO A 125 5.45 -12.01 -7.01
C PRO A 125 5.61 -10.49 -6.96
N LEU A 126 5.19 -9.87 -5.85
CA LEU A 126 5.41 -8.45 -5.63
C LEU A 126 6.91 -8.13 -5.66
N ILE A 127 7.28 -7.13 -6.46
CA ILE A 127 8.65 -6.63 -6.55
C ILE A 127 8.93 -5.80 -5.29
N THR A 128 9.71 -6.34 -4.35
CA THR A 128 10.16 -5.65 -3.13
C THR A 128 11.41 -4.83 -3.37
#